data_AF-A0A8T6DHH1-F1
#
_entry.id   AF-A0A8T6DHH1-F1
#
_cell.length_a   1.000
_cell.length_b   1.000
_cell.length_c   1.000
_cell.angle_alpha   90.00
_cell.angle_beta   90.00
_cell.angle_gamma   90.00
#
_symmetry.space_group_name_H-M   'P 1'
#
loop_
_entity.id
_entity.type
_entity.pdbx_description
1 polymer ?
#
loop_
_entity_poly.entity_id
_entity_poly.type
_entity_poly.pdbx_seq_one_letter_code
_entity_poly.pdbx_strand_id
1 'polypeptide(L)'
;MRTAGNRLTTTDEHIVITRRMLEHADEFLCAGDLVQASEKGWGGAAHYMKAVAKHRGWRNESHRDFFTIESRLASETDNPNRLHSLFSSVRSLHQNFYEPLYSTSQVRVCIEDSKEFIDMLKRAGVMREPPADSLNGTAQDGGDGNI
;
A
#
# COMPACT_ATOMS: atom_id res chain seq x y z
N MET A 1 -2.55 22.48 -31.16
CA MET A 1 -3.24 21.80 -30.06
C MET A 1 -2.19 21.26 -29.10
N ARG A 2 -2.04 21.86 -27.91
CA ARG A 2 -1.18 21.32 -26.84
C ARG A 2 -2.00 20.33 -26.04
N THR A 3 -1.63 19.06 -26.03
CA THR A 3 -2.10 18.10 -25.03
C THR A 3 -1.67 18.64 -23.66
N ALA A 4 -2.63 19.03 -22.84
CA ALA A 4 -2.36 19.29 -21.43
C ALA A 4 -1.80 17.99 -20.85
N GLY A 5 -0.53 17.98 -20.45
CA GLY A 5 0.02 16.86 -19.69
C GLY A 5 -0.85 16.69 -18.45
N ASN A 6 -1.57 15.57 -18.37
CA ASN A 6 -2.46 15.27 -17.26
C ASN A 6 -1.60 15.11 -16.00
N ARG A 7 -1.58 16.14 -15.15
CA ARG A 7 -0.89 16.05 -13.85
C ARG A 7 -1.71 15.09 -12.99
N LEU A 8 -1.05 14.06 -12.45
CA LEU A 8 -1.67 13.11 -11.53
C LEU A 8 -2.24 13.85 -10.31
N THR A 9 -3.40 13.41 -9.82
CA THR A 9 -3.85 13.83 -8.49
C THR A 9 -2.99 13.16 -7.42
N THR A 10 -2.98 13.68 -6.20
CA THR A 10 -2.26 13.03 -5.08
C THR A 10 -2.78 11.62 -4.80
N THR A 11 -4.07 11.35 -5.04
CA THR A 11 -4.63 9.99 -5.01
C THR A 11 -4.01 9.11 -6.09
N ASP A 12 -3.93 9.60 -7.33
CA ASP A 12 -3.36 8.86 -8.47
C ASP A 12 -1.87 8.56 -8.28
N GLU A 13 -1.12 9.52 -7.73
CA GLU A 13 0.29 9.35 -7.35
C GLU A 13 0.46 8.22 -6.33
N HIS A 14 -0.36 8.19 -5.28
CA HIS A 14 -0.31 7.12 -4.30
C HIS A 14 -0.65 5.75 -4.89
N ILE A 15 -1.60 5.67 -5.85
CA ILE A 15 -1.93 4.41 -6.55
C ILE A 15 -0.75 3.93 -7.40
N VAL A 16 -0.07 4.83 -8.13
CA VAL A 16 1.13 4.50 -8.90
C VAL A 16 2.22 3.96 -7.98
N ILE A 17 2.47 4.64 -6.85
CA ILE A 17 3.46 4.20 -5.87
C ILE A 17 3.08 2.85 -5.28
N THR A 18 1.82 2.61 -4.94
CA THR A 18 1.36 1.29 -4.45
C THR A 18 1.76 0.16 -5.40
N ARG A 19 1.51 0.32 -6.71
CA ARG A 19 1.83 -0.72 -7.69
C ARG A 19 3.34 -0.99 -7.76
N ARG A 20 4.14 0.07 -7.86
CA ARG A 20 5.61 -0.04 -7.89
C ARG A 20 6.18 -0.66 -6.62
N MET A 21 5.65 -0.29 -5.46
CA MET A 21 6.09 -0.83 -4.18
C MET A 21 5.83 -2.34 -4.10
N LEU A 22 4.66 -2.81 -4.55
CA LEU A 22 4.38 -4.25 -4.55
C LEU A 22 5.22 -5.02 -5.58
N GLU A 23 5.49 -4.43 -6.74
CA GLU A 23 6.40 -5.00 -7.74
C GLU A 23 7.83 -5.12 -7.18
N HIS A 24 8.37 -4.03 -6.62
CA HIS A 24 9.69 -4.06 -5.99
C HIS A 24 9.73 -5.01 -4.78
N ALA A 25 8.65 -5.15 -4.01
CA ALA A 25 8.59 -6.10 -2.90
C ALA A 25 8.83 -7.54 -3.38
N ASP A 26 8.25 -7.93 -4.52
CA ASP A 26 8.46 -9.23 -5.14
C ASP A 26 9.89 -9.38 -5.69
N GLU A 27 10.44 -8.32 -6.31
CA GLU A 27 11.82 -8.32 -6.81
C GLU A 27 12.84 -8.51 -5.69
N PHE A 28 12.73 -7.74 -4.60
CA PHE A 28 13.61 -7.86 -3.44
C PHE A 28 13.45 -9.20 -2.74
N LEU A 29 12.22 -9.72 -2.64
CA LEU A 29 11.97 -11.06 -2.10
C LEU A 29 12.68 -12.14 -2.93
N CYS A 30 12.64 -12.03 -4.26
CA CYS A 30 13.33 -12.96 -5.16
C CYS A 30 14.86 -12.83 -5.06
N ALA A 31 15.37 -11.62 -4.85
CA ALA A 31 16.79 -11.35 -4.64
C ALA A 31 17.29 -11.77 -3.24
N GLY A 32 16.38 -12.09 -2.31
CA GLY A 32 16.71 -12.47 -0.93
C GLY A 32 16.95 -11.29 0.00
N ASP A 33 16.71 -10.05 -0.44
CA ASP A 33 16.76 -8.85 0.40
C ASP A 33 15.43 -8.72 1.17
N LEU A 34 15.35 -9.42 2.29
CA LEU A 34 14.12 -9.49 3.10
C LEU A 34 13.78 -8.16 3.77
N VAL A 35 14.77 -7.30 4.03
CA VAL A 35 14.56 -5.98 4.64
C VAL A 35 13.87 -5.07 3.64
N GLN A 36 14.43 -4.95 2.44
CA GLN A 36 13.81 -4.14 1.38
C GLN A 36 12.48 -4.72 0.93
N ALA A 37 12.35 -6.04 0.82
CA ALA A 37 11.06 -6.68 0.51
C ALA A 37 9.98 -6.32 1.54
N SER A 38 10.35 -6.25 2.82
CA SER A 38 9.44 -5.86 3.89
C SER A 38 9.06 -4.38 3.82
N GLU A 39 10.04 -3.51 3.60
CA GLU A 39 9.83 -2.07 3.44
C GLU A 39 8.83 -1.77 2.32
N LYS A 40 9.04 -2.36 1.13
CA LYS A 40 8.19 -2.11 -0.03
C LYS A 40 6.81 -2.78 0.11
N GLY A 41 6.72 -3.96 0.72
CA GLY A 41 5.44 -4.61 1.01
C GLY A 41 4.53 -3.77 1.92
N TRP A 42 5.07 -3.27 3.05
CA TRP A 42 4.37 -2.31 3.91
C TRP A 42 4.03 -1.01 3.16
N GLY A 43 5.01 -0.45 2.45
CA GLY A 43 4.87 0.78 1.69
C GLY A 43 3.72 0.73 0.68
N GLY A 44 3.53 -0.40 -0.01
CA GLY A 44 2.44 -0.61 -0.95
C GLY A 44 1.05 -0.44 -0.31
N ALA A 45 0.81 -1.12 0.81
CA ALA A 45 -0.45 -1.03 1.55
C ALA A 45 -0.67 0.36 2.16
N ALA A 46 0.38 0.94 2.76
CA ALA A 46 0.31 2.27 3.35
C ALA A 46 0.01 3.36 2.31
N HIS A 47 0.61 3.30 1.12
CA HIS A 47 0.28 4.20 0.02
C HIS A 47 -1.15 4.02 -0.47
N TYR A 48 -1.67 2.80 -0.52
CA TYR A 48 -3.06 2.57 -0.90
C TYR A 48 -4.03 3.19 0.12
N MET A 49 -3.75 3.00 1.41
CA MET A 49 -4.51 3.67 2.48
C MET A 49 -4.43 5.19 2.39
N LYS A 50 -3.25 5.75 2.05
CA LYS A 50 -3.10 7.20 1.79
C LYS A 50 -3.94 7.64 0.60
N ALA A 51 -3.99 6.88 -0.50
CA ALA A 51 -4.82 7.17 -1.66
C ALA A 51 -6.31 7.24 -1.28
N VAL A 52 -6.80 6.24 -0.54
CA VAL A 52 -8.19 6.19 -0.05
C VAL A 52 -8.47 7.35 0.90
N ALA A 53 -7.57 7.64 1.85
CA ALA A 53 -7.73 8.76 2.76
C ALA A 53 -7.79 10.10 2.02
N LYS A 54 -6.91 10.34 1.03
CA LYS A 54 -6.95 11.55 0.20
C LYS A 54 -8.25 11.64 -0.60
N HIS A 55 -8.68 10.54 -1.21
CA HIS A 55 -9.93 10.46 -1.96
C HIS A 55 -11.16 10.80 -1.10
N ARG A 56 -11.14 10.37 0.18
CA ARG A 56 -12.23 10.56 1.14
C ARG A 56 -12.09 11.83 2.01
N GLY A 57 -11.02 12.63 1.83
CA GLY A 57 -10.74 13.80 2.67
C GLY A 57 -10.42 13.46 4.14
N TRP A 58 -9.91 12.25 4.41
CA TRP A 58 -9.51 11.81 5.74
C TRP A 58 -8.07 12.19 6.06
N ARG A 59 -7.77 12.30 7.36
CA ARG A 59 -6.43 12.54 7.87
C ARG A 59 -5.53 11.33 7.66
N ASN A 60 -4.26 11.56 7.29
CA ASN A 60 -3.27 10.52 6.99
C ASN A 60 -1.81 10.97 7.24
N GLU A 61 -1.58 11.72 8.32
CA GLU A 61 -0.31 12.43 8.58
C GLU A 61 0.67 11.63 9.46
N SER A 62 0.18 10.60 10.15
CA SER A 62 0.95 9.83 11.13
C SER A 62 0.66 8.33 11.06
N HIS A 63 1.57 7.50 11.57
CA HIS A 63 1.35 6.05 11.70
C HIS A 63 0.07 5.69 12.46
N ARG A 64 -0.32 6.52 13.45
CA ARG A 64 -1.57 6.34 14.20
C ARG A 64 -2.79 6.48 13.30
N ASP A 65 -2.74 7.35 12.30
CA ASP A 65 -3.89 7.58 11.42
C ASP A 65 -4.22 6.33 10.61
N PHE A 66 -3.25 5.45 10.31
CA PHE A 66 -3.53 4.18 9.63
C PHE A 66 -4.48 3.28 10.42
N PHE A 67 -4.40 3.24 11.75
CA PHE A 67 -5.35 2.47 12.57
C PHE A 67 -6.77 3.04 12.48
N THR A 68 -6.90 4.36 12.39
CA THR A 68 -8.22 5.00 12.23
C THR A 68 -8.78 4.78 10.83
N ILE A 69 -7.93 4.87 9.79
CA ILE A 69 -8.30 4.57 8.41
C ILE A 69 -8.73 3.11 8.32
N GLU A 70 -7.94 2.18 8.83
CA GLU A 70 -8.23 0.76 8.77
C GLU A 70 -9.55 0.40 9.48
N SER A 71 -9.79 0.94 10.68
CA SER A 71 -11.03 0.72 11.40
C SER A 71 -12.26 1.19 10.62
N ARG A 72 -12.16 2.32 9.91
CA ARG A 72 -13.23 2.80 9.01
C ARG A 72 -13.42 1.86 7.83
N LEU A 73 -12.33 1.47 7.17
CA LEU A 73 -12.40 0.56 6.02
C LEU A 73 -12.97 -0.80 6.41
N ALA A 74 -12.62 -1.35 7.57
CA ALA A 74 -13.16 -2.61 8.07
C ALA A 74 -14.69 -2.58 8.15
N SER A 75 -15.27 -1.45 8.60
CA SER A 75 -16.73 -1.27 8.67
C SER A 75 -17.42 -1.19 7.29
N GLU A 76 -16.66 -0.96 6.22
CA GLU A 76 -17.13 -0.92 4.84
C GLU A 76 -16.90 -2.23 4.08
N THR A 77 -16.31 -3.24 4.72
CA THR A 77 -16.05 -4.56 4.12
C THR A 77 -16.97 -5.64 4.67
N ASP A 78 -17.25 -6.67 3.85
CA ASP A 78 -18.07 -7.82 4.25
C ASP A 78 -17.40 -8.72 5.30
N ASN A 79 -16.09 -8.59 5.53
CA ASN A 79 -15.34 -9.42 6.46
C ASN A 79 -14.32 -8.61 7.28
N PRO A 80 -14.78 -7.77 8.22
CA PRO A 80 -13.91 -6.89 9.01
C PRO A 80 -12.79 -7.64 9.73
N ASN A 81 -13.07 -8.84 10.26
CA ASN A 81 -12.07 -9.65 10.97
C ASN A 81 -10.90 -10.07 10.07
N ARG A 82 -11.19 -10.40 8.80
CA ARG A 82 -10.15 -10.71 7.82
C ARG A 82 -9.34 -9.47 7.51
N LEU A 83 -9.97 -8.31 7.34
CA LEU A 83 -9.27 -7.06 7.09
C LEU A 83 -8.32 -6.69 8.25
N HIS A 84 -8.78 -6.80 9.50
CA HIS A 84 -7.96 -6.60 10.70
C HIS A 84 -6.76 -7.55 10.77
N SER A 85 -6.97 -8.81 10.40
CA SER A 85 -5.90 -9.83 10.39
C SER A 85 -4.85 -9.52 9.32
N LEU A 86 -5.30 -9.16 8.12
CA LEU A 86 -4.42 -8.74 7.02
C LEU A 86 -3.64 -7.49 7.42
N PHE A 87 -4.29 -6.45 7.95
CA PHE A 87 -3.59 -5.24 8.38
C PHE A 87 -2.54 -5.51 9.46
N SER A 88 -2.82 -6.42 10.40
CA SER A 88 -1.85 -6.83 11.41
C SER A 88 -0.64 -7.55 10.80
N SER A 89 -0.88 -8.44 9.83
CA SER A 89 0.17 -9.12 9.07
C SER A 89 1.03 -8.12 8.29
N VAL A 90 0.40 -7.20 7.56
CA VAL A 90 1.09 -6.18 6.76
C VAL A 90 1.91 -5.22 7.62
N ARG A 91 1.39 -4.81 8.78
CA ARG A 91 2.13 -4.02 9.77
C ARG A 91 3.37 -4.73 10.31
N SER A 92 3.38 -6.06 10.32
CA SER A 92 4.55 -6.81 10.77
C SER A 92 5.74 -6.64 9.83
N LEU A 93 5.52 -6.36 8.53
CA LEU A 93 6.59 -5.99 7.60
C LEU A 93 7.26 -4.68 7.99
N HIS A 94 6.49 -3.70 8.45
CA HIS A 94 7.04 -2.44 8.94
C HIS A 94 7.93 -2.65 10.17
N GLN A 95 7.53 -3.53 11.09
CA GLN A 95 8.41 -3.93 12.19
C GLN A 95 9.64 -4.68 11.66
N ASN A 96 9.47 -5.62 10.74
CA ASN A 96 10.56 -6.43 10.20
C ASN A 96 11.62 -5.61 9.45
N PHE A 97 11.23 -4.47 8.87
CA PHE A 97 12.17 -3.51 8.29
C PHE A 97 13.14 -2.93 9.33
N TYR A 98 12.66 -2.62 10.55
CA TYR A 98 13.49 -2.14 11.65
C TYR A 98 14.20 -3.26 12.41
N GLU A 99 13.53 -4.40 12.55
CA GLU A 99 13.97 -5.56 13.31
C GLU A 99 13.86 -6.81 12.41
N PRO A 100 14.89 -7.14 11.62
CA PRO A 100 14.83 -8.19 10.59
C PRO A 100 14.83 -9.59 11.21
N LEU A 101 13.66 -10.01 11.70
CA LEU A 101 13.43 -11.25 12.44
C LEU A 101 12.79 -12.35 11.57
N TYR A 102 12.23 -11.99 10.41
CA TYR A 102 11.37 -12.87 9.63
C TYR A 102 12.18 -13.66 8.62
N SER A 103 11.85 -14.94 8.49
CA SER A 103 12.34 -15.80 7.41
C SER A 103 11.73 -15.43 6.06
N THR A 104 12.33 -15.90 4.96
CA THR A 104 11.82 -15.69 3.59
C THR A 104 10.36 -16.12 3.43
N SER A 105 9.94 -17.23 4.04
CA SER A 105 8.55 -17.70 3.97
C SER A 105 7.60 -16.78 4.71
N GLN A 106 7.99 -16.26 5.87
CA GLN A 106 7.18 -15.29 6.63
C GLN A 106 7.05 -13.96 5.87
N VAL A 107 8.15 -13.43 5.33
CA VAL A 107 8.10 -12.19 4.52
C VAL A 107 7.22 -12.38 3.28
N ARG A 108 7.34 -13.51 2.58
CA ARG A 108 6.47 -13.84 1.43
C ARG A 108 5.00 -13.81 1.81
N VAL A 109 4.61 -14.48 2.90
CA VAL A 109 3.21 -14.49 3.36
C VAL A 109 2.71 -13.07 3.64
N CYS A 110 3.50 -12.24 4.31
CA CYS A 110 3.08 -10.88 4.63
C CYS A 110 2.99 -9.97 3.40
N ILE A 111 3.83 -10.19 2.36
CA ILE A 111 3.71 -9.49 1.07
C ILE A 111 2.42 -9.93 0.35
N GLU A 112 2.11 -11.22 0.32
CA GLU A 112 0.84 -11.70 -0.24
C GLU A 112 -0.37 -11.16 0.53
N ASP A 113 -0.29 -11.06 1.85
CA ASP A 113 -1.32 -10.41 2.67
C ASP A 113 -1.44 -8.91 2.37
N SER A 114 -0.36 -8.23 1.95
CA SER A 114 -0.40 -6.82 1.51
C SER A 114 -1.21 -6.67 0.22
N LYS A 115 -1.03 -7.60 -0.73
CA LYS A 115 -1.79 -7.65 -1.98
C LYS A 115 -3.25 -7.94 -1.71
N GLU A 116 -3.55 -8.95 -0.89
CA GLU A 116 -4.92 -9.34 -0.55
C GLU A 116 -5.65 -8.27 0.27
N PHE A 117 -4.96 -7.54 1.17
CA PHE A 117 -5.53 -6.38 1.86
C PHE A 117 -6.06 -5.34 0.87
N ILE A 118 -5.23 -4.97 -0.12
CA ILE A 118 -5.61 -4.00 -1.15
C ILE A 118 -6.74 -4.54 -2.02
N ASP A 119 -6.65 -5.80 -2.45
CA ASP A 119 -7.68 -6.39 -3.31
C ASP A 119 -9.03 -6.52 -2.61
N MET A 120 -9.04 -6.81 -1.31
CA MET A 120 -10.25 -6.80 -0.51
C MET A 120 -10.90 -5.41 -0.46
N LEU A 121 -10.09 -4.35 -0.29
CA LEU A 121 -10.57 -2.97 -0.33
C LEU A 121 -11.11 -2.57 -1.71
N LYS A 122 -10.45 -2.99 -2.80
CA LYS A 122 -10.94 -2.78 -4.17
C LYS A 122 -12.28 -3.47 -4.39
N ARG A 123 -12.43 -4.72 -3.94
CA ARG A 123 -13.70 -5.49 -4.05
C ARG A 123 -14.83 -4.82 -3.27
N ALA A 124 -14.53 -4.24 -2.11
CA ALA A 124 -15.48 -3.44 -1.33
C ALA A 124 -15.82 -2.07 -1.96
N GLY A 125 -15.15 -1.68 -3.05
CA GLY A 125 -15.44 -0.43 -3.75
C GLY A 125 -15.09 0.84 -2.95
N VAL A 126 -14.14 0.76 -2.02
CA VAL A 126 -13.80 1.89 -1.13
C VAL A 126 -13.27 3.11 -1.88
N MET A 127 -12.76 2.90 -3.09
CA MET A 127 -12.30 3.92 -4.02
C MET A 127 -12.34 3.35 -5.44
N ARG A 128 -12.77 4.15 -6.43
CA ARG A 128 -12.65 3.79 -7.83
C ARG A 128 -11.28 4.19 -8.34
N GLU A 129 -10.45 3.22 -8.73
CA GLU A 129 -9.17 3.51 -9.36
C GLU A 129 -9.35 4.10 -10.77
N PRO A 130 -8.47 5.02 -11.18
CA PRO A 130 -8.43 5.50 -12.55
C PRO A 130 -7.90 4.39 -13.49
N PRO A 131 -8.25 4.43 -14.79
CA PRO A 131 -7.74 3.48 -15.78
C PRO A 131 -6.21 3.44 -15.79
N ALA A 132 -5.60 2.26 -15.89
CA ALA A 132 -4.15 2.09 -15.85
C ALA A 132 -3.40 3.02 -16.82
N ASP A 133 -3.93 3.19 -18.03
CA ASP A 133 -3.35 4.00 -19.10
C ASP A 133 -3.27 5.50 -18.75
N SER A 134 -4.08 5.96 -17.80
CA SER A 134 -4.12 7.34 -17.32
C SER A 134 -3.04 7.66 -16.27
N LEU A 135 -2.32 6.64 -15.80
CA LEU A 135 -1.33 6.71 -14.72
C LEU A 135 0.13 6.70 -15.21
N ASN A 136 0.36 6.82 -16.54
CA ASN A 136 1.69 6.82 -17.16
C ASN A 136 2.50 8.13 -16.95
N GLY A 137 2.48 8.68 -15.74
CA GLY A 137 3.35 9.76 -15.29
C GLY A 137 4.50 9.24 -14.44
N THR A 138 5.67 9.85 -14.52
CA THR A 138 6.81 9.51 -13.64
C THR A 138 6.50 9.97 -12.22
N ALA A 139 5.88 9.11 -11.40
CA ALA A 139 6.00 9.27 -9.95
C ALA A 139 7.49 9.19 -9.62
N GLN A 140 8.04 10.21 -8.95
CA GLN A 140 9.36 10.07 -8.37
C GLN A 140 9.26 8.99 -7.29
N ASP A 141 10.26 8.12 -7.19
CA ASP A 141 10.40 7.24 -6.03
C ASP A 141 10.42 8.16 -4.81
N GLY A 142 9.29 8.22 -4.11
CA GLY A 142 9.18 8.96 -2.87
C GLY A 142 10.20 8.34 -1.94
N GLY A 143 11.29 9.07 -1.69
CA GLY A 143 12.43 8.59 -0.92
C GLY A 143 12.01 7.96 0.39
N ASP A 144 12.86 7.05 0.87
CA ASP A 144 12.78 6.09 1.97
C ASP A 144 12.51 6.70 3.38
N GLY A 145 11.80 7.83 3.43
CA GLY A 145 11.36 8.50 4.63
C GLY A 145 10.15 7.80 5.23
N ASN A 146 10.43 6.81 6.08
CA ASN A 146 9.59 6.36 7.18
C ASN A 146 8.06 6.44 6.93
N ILE A 147 7.57 5.61 5.99
CA ILE A 147 6.13 5.43 5.71
C ILE A 147 5.42 4.77 6.88
#